data_AF-A0A968TW93-F1
#
_entry.id   AF-A0A968TW93-F1
#
_cell.length_a   1.000
_cell.length_b   1.000
_cell.length_c   1.000
_cell.angle_alpha   90.00
_cell.angle_beta   90.00
_cell.angle_gamma   90.00
#
_symmetry.space_group_name_H-M   'P 1'
#
loop_
_entity.id
_entity.type
_entity.pdbx_description
1 polymer ?
#
loop_
_entity_poly.entity_id
_entity_poly.type
_entity_poly.pdbx_seq_one_letter_code
_entity_poly.pdbx_strand_id
1 'polypeptide(L)'
;MVGPCLPALTLDQELLKAYYDERFERGFEYAFVVPGMTRVVQAAGRLIRSETDTGVIALFDKRFLRRPYSDHLPADWIPEGGIRTLGGEPGRVATEFFRRLRGE
;
A
#
# COMPACT_ATOMS: atom_id res chain seq x y z
N MET A 1 -7.78 -0.79 2.03
CA MET A 1 -6.87 -1.31 3.07
C MET A 1 -6.69 -0.27 4.15
N VAL A 2 -6.85 -0.65 5.41
CA VAL A 2 -6.74 0.25 6.56
C VAL A 2 -5.37 0.01 7.20
N GLY A 3 -4.46 0.99 7.09
CA GLY A 3 -3.07 0.86 7.52
C GLY A 3 -2.16 -0.03 6.63
N PRO A 4 -0.83 0.02 6.81
CA PRO A 4 0.16 -0.70 6.01
C PRO A 4 0.41 -2.16 6.43
N CYS A 5 -0.55 -2.80 7.10
CA CYS A 5 -0.49 -4.23 7.47
C CYS A 5 0.82 -4.68 8.15
N LEU A 6 1.38 -3.82 9.01
CA LEU A 6 2.64 -4.09 9.71
C LEU A 6 2.51 -5.36 10.56
N PRO A 7 3.59 -6.17 10.66
CA PRO A 7 3.67 -7.25 11.63
C PRO A 7 3.39 -6.77 13.06
N ALA A 8 2.83 -7.65 13.89
CA ALA A 8 2.71 -7.40 15.33
C ALA A 8 4.09 -7.29 15.98
N LEU A 9 4.20 -6.51 17.05
CA LEU A 9 5.42 -6.45 17.84
C LEU A 9 5.55 -7.74 18.65
N THR A 10 6.52 -8.57 18.31
CA THR A 10 6.86 -9.81 19.02
C THR A 10 8.36 -9.89 19.22
N LEU A 11 8.82 -10.77 20.12
CA LEU A 11 10.26 -10.99 20.33
C LEU A 11 10.98 -11.33 19.02
N ASP A 12 10.43 -12.22 18.20
CA ASP A 12 11.01 -12.57 16.90
C ASP A 12 11.14 -11.36 15.97
N GLN A 13 10.16 -10.45 15.99
CA GLN A 13 10.21 -9.21 15.20
C GLN A 13 11.24 -8.23 15.73
N GLU A 14 11.40 -8.13 17.05
CA GLU A 14 12.43 -7.31 17.68
C GLU A 14 13.84 -7.84 17.36
N LEU A 15 14.03 -9.16 17.42
CA LEU A 15 15.29 -9.81 17.03
C LEU A 15 15.59 -9.60 15.55
N LEU A 16 14.59 -9.72 14.67
CA LEU A 16 14.74 -9.46 13.24
C LEU A 16 15.09 -8.00 12.97
N LYS A 17 14.43 -7.07 13.69
CA LYS A 17 14.77 -5.64 13.62
C LYS A 17 16.21 -5.41 14.03
N ALA A 18 16.65 -5.96 15.18
CA ALA A 18 18.01 -5.78 15.67
C ALA A 18 19.06 -6.32 14.68
N TYR A 19 18.82 -7.51 14.13
CA TYR A 19 19.69 -8.11 13.12
C TYR A 19 19.86 -7.21 11.87
N TYR A 20 18.76 -6.67 11.35
CA TYR A 20 18.82 -5.78 10.18
C TYR A 20 19.32 -4.37 10.50
N ASP A 21 19.16 -3.91 11.74
CA ASP A 21 19.75 -2.65 12.21
C ASP A 21 21.28 -2.74 12.22
N GLU A 22 21.83 -3.80 12.82
CA GLU A 22 23.28 -3.99 12.94
C GLU A 22 23.97 -4.05 11.58
N ARG A 23 23.28 -4.63 10.58
CA ARG A 23 23.87 -4.90 9.27
C ARG A 23 23.61 -3.82 8.22
N PHE A 24 22.49 -3.11 8.31
CA PHE A 24 22.02 -2.21 7.25
C PHE A 24 21.51 -0.86 7.76
N GLU A 25 21.51 -0.62 9.08
CA GLU A 25 20.97 0.59 9.73
C GLU A 25 19.49 0.87 9.37
N ARG A 26 18.77 -0.20 8.97
CA ARG A 26 17.40 -0.15 8.43
C ARG A 26 16.53 -1.23 9.07
N GLY A 27 16.73 -1.49 10.37
CA GLY A 27 16.07 -2.58 11.07
C GLY A 27 14.55 -2.52 11.00
N PHE A 28 13.97 -1.34 11.20
CA PHE A 28 12.52 -1.15 11.16
C PHE A 28 11.94 -1.39 9.76
N GLU A 29 12.64 -0.96 8.72
CA GLU A 29 12.14 -1.08 7.35
C GLU A 29 12.07 -2.54 6.92
N TYR A 30 13.15 -3.29 7.12
CA TYR A 30 13.21 -4.70 6.75
C TYR A 30 12.34 -5.60 7.62
N ALA A 31 12.23 -5.32 8.93
CA ALA A 31 11.41 -6.15 9.82
C ALA A 31 9.91 -5.83 9.73
N PHE A 32 9.51 -4.57 9.47
CA PHE A 32 8.10 -4.17 9.53
C PHE A 32 7.54 -3.68 8.20
N VAL A 33 8.23 -2.75 7.53
CA VAL A 33 7.67 -2.03 6.38
C VAL A 33 7.62 -2.89 5.14
N VAL A 34 8.73 -3.52 4.75
CA VAL A 34 8.81 -4.44 3.60
C VAL A 34 7.77 -5.57 3.70
N PRO A 35 7.66 -6.32 4.82
CA PRO A 35 6.64 -7.37 4.92
C PRO A 35 5.21 -6.81 4.95
N GLY A 36 4.99 -5.65 5.58
CA GLY A 36 3.69 -4.98 5.57
C GLY A 36 3.25 -4.58 4.16
N MET A 37 4.14 -3.94 3.41
CA MET A 37 3.89 -3.51 2.03
C MET A 37 3.75 -4.70 1.08
N THR A 38 4.47 -5.79 1.31
CA THR A 38 4.26 -7.04 0.55
C THR A 38 2.83 -7.53 0.71
N ARG A 39 2.28 -7.54 1.93
CA ARG A 39 0.87 -7.93 2.16
C ARG A 39 -0.12 -6.97 1.51
N VAL A 40 0.17 -5.66 1.54
CA VAL A 40 -0.62 -4.62 0.88
C VAL A 40 -0.70 -4.89 -0.63
N VAL A 41 0.45 -5.07 -1.29
CA VAL A 41 0.50 -5.32 -2.74
C VAL A 41 -0.17 -6.65 -3.09
N GLN A 42 0.05 -7.70 -2.31
CA GLN A 42 -0.60 -9.01 -2.52
C GLN A 42 -2.12 -8.94 -2.36
N ALA A 43 -2.63 -8.18 -1.39
CA ALA A 43 -4.06 -8.01 -1.20
C ALA A 43 -4.69 -7.20 -2.35
N ALA A 44 -4.03 -6.13 -2.79
CA ALA A 44 -4.49 -5.32 -3.91
C ALA A 44 -4.36 -6.04 -5.26
N GLY A 45 -3.34 -6.87 -5.46
CA GLY A 45 -3.17 -7.72 -6.64
C GLY A 45 -4.26 -8.79 -6.82
N ARG A 46 -5.10 -9.03 -5.81
CA ARG A 46 -6.29 -9.90 -5.96
C ARG A 46 -7.42 -9.27 -6.77
N LEU A 47 -7.36 -7.96 -7.01
CA LEU A 47 -8.42 -7.17 -7.63
C LEU A 47 -8.53 -7.39 -9.15
N ILE A 48 -7.41 -7.62 -9.83
CA ILE A 48 -7.33 -7.78 -11.28
C ILE A 48 -6.74 -9.18 -11.57
N ARG A 49 -7.55 -10.07 -12.13
CA ARG A 49 -7.19 -11.46 -12.47
C ARG A 49 -7.47 -11.82 -13.93
N SER A 50 -8.18 -10.95 -14.65
CA SER A 50 -8.44 -11.03 -16.08
C SER A 50 -8.19 -9.68 -16.75
N GLU A 51 -8.04 -9.68 -18.08
CA GLU A 51 -7.85 -8.45 -18.88
C GLU A 51 -9.06 -7.51 -18.82
N THR A 52 -10.24 -8.02 -18.48
CA THR A 52 -11.48 -7.24 -18.39
C THR A 52 -11.80 -6.78 -16.97
N ASP A 53 -11.05 -7.23 -15.98
CA ASP A 53 -11.31 -6.85 -14.60
C ASP A 53 -11.02 -5.37 -14.42
N THR A 54 -11.92 -4.68 -13.72
CA THR A 54 -11.71 -3.28 -13.34
C THR A 54 -12.06 -3.11 -11.87
N GLY A 55 -11.25 -2.34 -11.16
CA GLY A 55 -11.48 -2.08 -9.75
C GLY A 55 -10.78 -0.84 -9.23
N VAL A 56 -11.06 -0.52 -7.97
CA VAL A 56 -10.44 0.60 -7.25
C VAL A 56 -9.70 0.07 -6.03
N ILE A 57 -8.43 0.45 -5.88
CA ILE A 57 -7.65 0.21 -4.66
C ILE A 57 -7.72 1.47 -3.80
N ALA A 58 -8.26 1.36 -2.59
CA ALA A 58 -8.28 2.45 -1.62
C ALA A 58 -7.31 2.17 -0.46
N LEU A 59 -6.39 3.11 -0.19
CA LEU A 59 -5.40 3.04 0.89
C LEU A 59 -5.75 4.06 1.99
N PHE A 60 -6.21 3.57 3.14
CA PHE A 60 -6.66 4.40 4.27
C PHE A 60 -5.56 4.51 5.32
N ASP A 61 -4.50 5.27 5.00
CA ASP A 61 -3.48 5.71 5.96
C ASP A 61 -2.57 6.76 5.32
N LYS A 62 -2.25 7.85 6.03
CA LYS A 62 -1.29 8.86 5.51
C LYS A 62 0.12 8.30 5.34
N ARG A 63 0.47 7.20 6.02
CA ARG A 63 1.78 6.54 5.91
C ARG A 63 2.08 6.10 4.48
N PHE A 64 1.08 5.71 3.69
CA PHE A 64 1.25 5.34 2.28
C PHE A 64 1.78 6.49 1.39
N LEU A 65 1.71 7.75 1.85
CA LEU A 65 2.25 8.91 1.15
C LEU A 65 3.72 9.21 1.51
N ARG A 66 4.28 8.49 2.49
CA ARG A 66 5.68 8.68 2.92
C ARG A 66 6.57 7.71 2.14
N ARG A 67 7.76 8.18 1.73
CA ARG A 67 8.75 7.40 0.97
C ARG A 67 8.95 5.96 1.45
N PRO A 68 9.15 5.70 2.76
CA PRO A 68 9.36 4.32 3.23
C PRO A 68 8.24 3.34 2.85
N TYR A 69 7.02 3.84 2.61
CA TYR A 69 5.88 3.01 2.20
C TYR A 69 5.59 3.13 0.70
N SER A 70 5.60 4.37 0.16
CA SER A 70 5.26 4.60 -1.25
C SER A 70 6.24 3.95 -2.21
N ASP A 71 7.52 3.85 -1.83
CA ASP A 71 8.58 3.29 -2.69
C ASP A 71 8.42 1.76 -2.90
N HIS A 72 7.56 1.11 -2.11
CA HIS A 72 7.21 -0.30 -2.25
C HIS A 72 5.90 -0.55 -3.01
N LEU A 73 5.23 0.51 -3.47
CA LEU A 73 4.05 0.37 -4.33
C LEU A 73 4.50 0.16 -5.79
N PRO A 74 3.76 -0.65 -6.58
CA PRO A 74 4.04 -0.81 -8.01
C PRO A 74 4.08 0.53 -8.73
N ALA A 75 5.06 0.71 -9.62
CA ALA A 75 5.29 2.00 -10.29
C ALA A 75 4.11 2.42 -11.18
N ASP A 76 3.42 1.45 -11.78
CA ASP A 76 2.21 1.63 -12.58
C ASP A 76 1.00 2.12 -11.77
N TRP A 77 1.04 2.04 -10.45
CA TRP A 77 -0.01 2.62 -9.58
C TRP A 77 0.24 4.09 -9.25
N ILE A 78 1.46 4.59 -9.51
CA ILE A 78 1.86 5.95 -9.17
C ILE A 78 1.65 6.85 -10.40
N PRO A 79 0.67 7.76 -10.39
CA PRO A 79 0.48 8.68 -11.50
C PRO A 79 1.65 9.67 -11.59
N GLU A 80 1.84 10.31 -12.75
CA GLU A 80 2.94 11.28 -12.99
C GLU A 80 3.01 12.41 -11.93
N GLY A 81 1.90 12.73 -11.28
CA GLY A 81 1.81 13.71 -10.19
C GLY A 81 2.04 13.17 -8.78
N GLY A 82 2.47 11.91 -8.62
CA GLY A 82 2.64 11.20 -7.35
C GLY A 82 1.32 10.74 -6.71
N ILE A 83 1.40 9.89 -5.70
CA ILE A 83 0.22 9.49 -4.90
C ILE A 83 -0.27 10.70 -4.12
N ARG A 84 -1.57 10.99 -4.21
CA ARG A 84 -2.21 12.12 -3.53
C ARG A 84 -3.29 11.63 -2.60
N THR A 85 -3.49 12.37 -1.52
CA THR A 85 -4.67 12.19 -0.68
C THR A 85 -5.91 12.49 -1.52
N LEU A 86 -6.85 11.54 -1.57
CA LEU A 86 -8.17 11.82 -2.13
C LEU A 86 -8.90 12.79 -1.20
N GLY A 87 -9.28 13.95 -1.74
CA GLY A 87 -10.22 14.85 -1.07
C GLY A 87 -11.66 14.35 -1.23
N GLY A 88 -12.53 14.64 -0.26
CA GLY A 88 -13.95 14.27 -0.29
C GLY A 88 -14.25 12.88 0.28
N GLU A 89 -15.43 12.34 -0.03
CA GLU A 89 -15.86 11.04 0.45
C GLU A 89 -15.39 9.89 -0.47
N PRO A 90 -14.59 8.93 0.04
CA PRO A 90 -14.00 7.85 -0.75
C PRO A 90 -15.04 7.03 -1.55
N GLY A 91 -16.20 6.75 -0.94
CA GLY A 91 -17.28 6.00 -1.60
C GLY A 91 -17.88 6.73 -2.81
N ARG A 92 -17.97 8.07 -2.74
CA ARG A 92 -18.44 8.90 -3.84
C ARG A 92 -17.45 8.89 -5.01
N VAL A 93 -16.16 9.04 -4.70
CA VAL A 93 -15.08 8.99 -5.71
C VAL A 93 -15.06 7.64 -6.43
N ALA A 94 -15.15 6.54 -5.68
CA ALA A 94 -15.20 5.20 -6.27
C ALA A 94 -16.44 5.01 -7.15
N THR A 95 -17.60 5.49 -6.72
CA THR A 95 -18.84 5.42 -7.50
C THR A 95 -18.72 6.19 -8.81
N GLU A 96 -18.16 7.40 -8.77
CA GLU A 96 -17.94 8.23 -9.94
C GLU A 96 -16.97 7.56 -10.94
N PHE A 97 -15.89 6.94 -10.45
CA PHE A 97 -14.98 6.14 -11.29
C PHE A 97 -15.74 5.05 -12.05
N PHE A 98 -16.56 4.25 -11.37
CA PHE A 98 -17.31 3.17 -12.02
C PHE A 98 -18.41 3.67 -12.97
N ARG A 99 -19.04 4.82 -12.71
CA ARG A 99 -20.00 5.43 -13.65
C ARG A 99 -19.33 5.84 -14.95
N ARG A 100 -18.21 6.57 -14.85
CA ARG A 100 -17.42 6.98 -16.01
C ARG A 100 -16.94 5.80 -16.83
N LEU A 101 -16.53 4.71 -16.18
CA LEU A 101 -16.12 3.47 -16.86
C LEU A 101 -17.26 2.85 -17.69
N ARG A 102 -18.51 2.97 -17.23
CA ARG A 102 -19.72 2.48 -17.92
C ARG A 102 -20.28 3.46 -18.96
N GLY A 103 -19.74 4.67 -19.06
CA GLY A 103 -20.25 5.72 -19.95
C GLY A 103 -21.53 6.41 -19.45
N GLU A 104 -21.79 6.36 -18.15
CA GLU A 104 -22.87 7.07 -17.44
C GLU A 104 -22.39 8.43 -16.90
#